data_AF-A0A5N9AYD9-F1
#
_entry.id   AF-A0A5N9AYD9-F1
#
_cell.length_a   1.000
_cell.length_b   1.000
_cell.length_c   1.000
_cell.angle_alpha   90.00
_cell.angle_beta   90.00
_cell.angle_gamma   90.00
#
_symmetry.space_group_name_H-M   'P 1'
#
loop_
_entity.id
_entity.type
_entity.pdbx_description
1 polymer ?
#
loop_
_entity_poly.entity_id
_entity_poly.type
_entity_poly.pdbx_seq_one_letter_code
_entity_poly.pdbx_strand_id
1 'polypeptide(L)'
;MDYELRFYSNHQEAIGKGSDDAKLVTGKNGIVTGDVPWEDGEKDRRRCSRPPGQPHSGCNYTSKYGDFVVFNNVIVMCEGKDELESRNTCSNLLSLLITTP
;
A
#
# COMPACT_ATOMS: atom_id res chain seq x y z
N MET A 1 7.43 -9.31 1.69
CA MET A 1 6.03 -9.27 1.25
C MET A 1 5.27 -8.69 2.40
N ASP A 2 5.07 -7.39 2.33
CA ASP A 2 4.41 -6.61 3.37
C ASP A 2 2.98 -6.25 2.94
N TYR A 3 2.13 -6.03 3.93
CA TYR A 3 0.75 -5.59 3.74
C TYR A 3 0.38 -4.62 4.86
N GLU A 4 -0.48 -3.67 4.53
CA GLU A 4 -1.09 -2.77 5.50
C GLU A 4 -2.62 -2.89 5.38
N LEU A 5 -3.26 -3.17 6.50
CA LEU A 5 -4.70 -3.35 6.61
C LEU A 5 -5.29 -2.18 7.38
N ARG A 6 -6.29 -1.50 6.81
CA ARG A 6 -7.03 -0.44 7.48
C ARG A 6 -8.51 -0.78 7.55
N PHE A 7 -9.02 -0.89 8.76
CA PHE A 7 -10.40 -1.27 9.04
C PHE A 7 -11.27 -0.02 9.15
N TYR A 8 -12.39 -0.02 8.44
CA TYR A 8 -13.42 1.03 8.49
C TYR A 8 -14.67 0.47 9.16
N SER A 9 -15.58 1.36 9.59
CA SER A 9 -16.77 0.94 10.33
C SER A 9 -17.68 0.05 9.49
N ASN A 10 -17.72 0.28 8.17
CA ASN A 10 -18.52 -0.48 7.22
C ASN A 10 -17.92 -0.42 5.81
N HIS A 11 -18.51 -1.19 4.89
CA HIS A 11 -18.08 -1.26 3.50
C HIS A 11 -18.20 0.07 2.73
N GLN A 12 -19.23 0.88 3.02
CA GLN A 12 -19.42 2.17 2.35
C GLN A 12 -18.31 3.16 2.72
N GLU A 13 -17.90 3.19 3.98
CA GLU A 13 -16.76 3.99 4.43
C GLU A 13 -15.45 3.52 3.80
N ALA A 14 -15.24 2.20 3.67
CA ALA A 14 -14.06 1.65 3.00
C ALA A 14 -14.02 2.05 1.53
N ILE A 15 -15.14 1.90 0.78
CA ILE A 15 -15.20 2.30 -0.63
C ILE A 15 -15.04 3.81 -0.80
N GLY A 16 -15.64 4.62 0.07
CA GLY A 16 -15.57 6.08 -0.01
C GLY A 16 -14.26 6.61 0.57
N LYS A 17 -14.31 7.02 1.83
CA LYS A 17 -13.17 7.64 2.52
C LYS A 17 -11.92 6.76 2.45
N GLY A 18 -12.07 5.46 2.66
CA GLY A 18 -10.93 4.56 2.71
C GLY A 18 -10.17 4.47 1.40
N SER A 19 -10.88 4.37 0.28
CA SER A 19 -10.26 4.38 -1.04
C SER A 19 -9.61 5.72 -1.35
N ASP A 20 -10.24 6.83 -0.97
CA ASP A 20 -9.70 8.17 -1.25
C ASP A 20 -8.40 8.41 -0.49
N ASP A 21 -8.36 8.03 0.79
CA ASP A 21 -7.13 8.14 1.56
C ASP A 21 -6.05 7.16 1.05
N ALA A 22 -6.42 5.92 0.69
CA ALA A 22 -5.46 4.91 0.20
C ALA A 22 -4.77 5.37 -1.09
N LYS A 23 -5.52 5.96 -2.02
CA LYS A 23 -4.98 6.54 -3.27
C LYS A 23 -3.88 7.57 -3.02
N LEU A 24 -3.89 8.27 -1.89
CA LEU A 24 -2.88 9.28 -1.58
C LEU A 24 -1.52 8.66 -1.29
N VAL A 25 -1.46 7.42 -0.78
CA VAL A 25 -0.23 6.78 -0.32
C VAL A 25 0.18 5.57 -1.15
N THR A 26 -0.65 5.13 -2.10
CA THR A 26 -0.36 4.01 -3.01
C THR A 26 0.03 4.47 -4.42
N GLY A 27 0.63 3.57 -5.18
CA GLY A 27 0.94 3.77 -6.59
C GLY A 27 2.14 4.67 -6.82
N LYS A 28 2.39 4.95 -8.11
CA LYS A 28 3.58 5.68 -8.56
C LYS A 28 3.68 7.09 -7.96
N ASN A 29 2.54 7.71 -7.69
CA ASN A 29 2.44 9.08 -7.17
C ASN A 29 2.10 9.13 -5.66
N GLY A 30 2.20 8.00 -4.96
CA GLY A 30 1.91 7.93 -3.53
C GLY A 30 2.83 8.85 -2.72
N ILE A 31 2.23 9.64 -1.85
CA ILE A 31 2.91 10.58 -0.95
C ILE A 31 3.48 9.77 0.22
N VAL A 32 4.81 9.57 0.24
CA VAL A 32 5.51 8.80 1.29
C VAL A 32 6.73 9.53 1.87
N THR A 33 6.85 10.81 1.55
CA THR A 33 7.84 11.74 2.10
C THR A 33 7.23 13.13 2.24
N GLY A 34 7.69 13.91 3.21
CA GLY A 34 7.18 15.27 3.44
C GLY A 34 5.95 15.21 4.34
N ASP A 35 4.84 15.77 3.88
CA ASP A 35 3.56 15.75 4.60
C ASP A 35 2.77 14.50 4.21
N VAL A 36 3.08 13.38 4.85
CA VAL A 36 2.50 12.07 4.52
C VAL A 36 1.17 11.87 5.24
N PRO A 37 0.08 11.54 4.51
CA PRO A 37 -1.17 11.17 5.13
C PRO A 37 -1.02 9.93 6.00
N TRP A 38 -1.65 9.97 7.18
CA TRP A 38 -1.60 8.95 8.23
C TRP A 38 -0.20 8.71 8.80
N GLU A 39 0.07 9.33 9.95
CA GLU A 39 1.34 9.19 10.67
C GLU A 39 1.64 7.71 11.02
N ASP A 40 0.63 6.97 11.47
CA ASP A 40 0.76 5.55 11.77
C ASP A 40 1.17 4.78 10.52
N GLY A 41 2.35 4.16 10.54
CA GLY A 41 2.89 3.38 9.42
C GLY A 41 3.53 4.19 8.29
N GLU A 42 3.64 5.52 8.41
CA GLU A 42 4.27 6.39 7.38
C GLU A 42 5.61 5.83 6.89
N LYS A 43 6.51 5.51 7.83
CA LYS A 43 7.86 5.02 7.52
C LYS A 43 7.88 3.64 6.90
N ASP A 44 6.81 2.85 7.06
CA ASP A 44 6.70 1.51 6.52
C ASP A 44 6.13 1.51 5.10
N ARG A 45 5.42 2.58 4.70
CA ARG A 45 4.89 2.76 3.34
C ARG A 45 5.93 3.10 2.30
N ARG A 46 7.15 3.47 2.69
CA ARG A 46 8.20 3.85 1.74
C ARG A 46 9.08 2.66 1.37
N ARG A 47 9.39 2.55 0.08
CA ARG A 47 10.45 1.70 -0.46
C ARG A 47 11.65 2.57 -0.78
N CYS A 48 12.82 2.11 -0.36
CA CYS A 48 14.07 2.73 -0.75
C CYS A 48 14.62 2.13 -2.03
N SER A 49 14.73 2.92 -3.09
CA SER A 49 15.40 2.52 -4.33
C SER A 49 16.71 3.30 -4.48
N ARG A 50 17.82 2.58 -4.65
CA ARG A 50 19.14 3.18 -4.89
C ARG A 50 19.50 3.08 -6.38
N PRO A 51 19.95 4.17 -7.01
CA PRO A 51 20.50 4.10 -8.37
C PRO A 51 21.72 3.17 -8.39
N PRO A 52 21.88 2.34 -9.45
CA PRO A 52 23.09 1.54 -9.60
C PRO A 52 24.34 2.44 -9.68
N GLY A 53 25.42 2.06 -8.99
CA GLY A 53 26.71 2.74 -9.06
C GLY A 53 26.90 3.93 -8.10
N GLN A 54 25.93 4.25 -7.25
CA GLN A 54 26.07 5.31 -6.25
C GLN A 54 25.77 4.80 -4.83
N PRO A 55 26.69 4.03 -4.21
CA PRO A 55 26.48 3.48 -2.87
C PRO A 55 26.35 4.54 -1.75
N HIS A 56 26.70 5.79 -2.02
CA HIS A 56 26.70 6.90 -1.06
C HIS A 56 25.67 8.00 -1.38
N SER A 57 24.87 7.88 -2.45
CA SER A 57 23.81 8.85 -2.72
C SER A 57 22.54 8.50 -1.95
N GLY A 58 21.79 9.54 -1.58
CA GLY A 58 20.56 9.41 -0.81
C GLY A 58 19.56 8.43 -1.43
N CYS A 59 18.69 7.91 -0.58
CA CYS A 59 17.64 7.01 -1.02
C CYS A 59 16.56 7.74 -1.82
N ASN A 60 16.14 7.21 -2.97
CA ASN A 60 14.89 7.64 -3.59
C ASN A 60 13.72 6.86 -2.98
N TYR A 61 12.85 7.57 -2.25
CA TYR A 61 11.70 6.98 -1.60
C TYR A 61 10.48 7.03 -2.53
N THR A 62 9.89 5.86 -2.75
CA THR A 62 8.63 5.71 -3.49
C THR A 62 7.65 4.92 -2.64
N SER A 63 6.36 4.92 -2.99
CA SER A 63 5.43 4.02 -2.31
C SER A 63 5.88 2.55 -2.45
N LYS A 64 5.78 1.81 -1.34
CA LYS A 64 5.96 0.36 -1.27
C LYS A 64 4.76 -0.38 -1.85
N TYR A 65 3.59 0.25 -1.80
CA TYR A 65 2.32 -0.33 -2.19
C TYR A 65 1.90 0.21 -3.56
N GLY A 66 1.92 -0.65 -4.58
CA GLY A 66 1.62 -0.25 -5.96
C GLY A 66 0.14 0.06 -6.22
N ASP A 67 -0.76 -0.50 -5.41
CA ASP A 67 -2.21 -0.33 -5.46
C ASP A 67 -2.81 -0.87 -4.14
N PHE A 68 -4.13 -0.78 -4.01
CA PHE A 68 -4.90 -1.36 -2.91
C PHE A 68 -6.15 -2.08 -3.43
N VAL A 69 -6.74 -2.92 -2.58
CA VAL A 69 -8.05 -3.52 -2.81
C VAL A 69 -8.97 -3.28 -1.62
N VAL A 70 -10.27 -3.23 -1.88
CA VAL A 70 -11.30 -3.18 -0.83
C VAL A 70 -11.80 -4.59 -0.58
N PHE A 71 -11.63 -5.09 0.65
CA PHE A 71 -12.15 -6.38 1.09
C PHE A 71 -13.12 -6.17 2.25
N ASN A 72 -14.43 -6.27 1.99
CA ASN A 72 -15.48 -5.89 2.93
C ASN A 72 -15.28 -4.45 3.45
N ASN A 73 -15.11 -4.26 4.76
CA ASN A 73 -14.85 -2.97 5.39
C ASN A 73 -13.35 -2.66 5.54
N VAL A 74 -12.46 -3.35 4.81
CA VAL A 74 -11.01 -3.25 4.96
C VAL A 74 -10.37 -2.75 3.67
N ILE A 75 -9.49 -1.75 3.78
CA ILE A 75 -8.52 -1.42 2.74
C ILE A 75 -7.28 -2.27 2.94
N VAL A 76 -6.91 -2.99 1.89
CA VAL A 76 -5.75 -3.87 1.86
C VAL A 76 -4.74 -3.29 0.88
N MET A 77 -3.65 -2.74 1.41
CA MET A 77 -2.51 -2.26 0.61
C MET A 77 -1.44 -3.36 0.61
N CYS A 78 -1.00 -3.77 -0.57
CA CYS A 78 -0.05 -4.88 -0.71
C CYS A 78 1.22 -4.45 -1.42
N GLU A 79 2.35 -5.00 -0.98
CA GLU A 79 3.64 -4.71 -1.59
C GLU A 79 3.65 -5.03 -3.10
N GLY A 80 4.15 -4.09 -3.89
CA GLY A 80 4.35 -4.23 -5.33
C GLY A 80 4.97 -2.98 -5.93
N LYS A 81 5.82 -3.12 -6.96
CA LYS A 81 6.43 -1.98 -7.68
C LYS A 81 5.42 -1.22 -8.53
N ASP A 82 4.37 -1.91 -8.94
CA ASP A 82 3.29 -1.38 -9.74
C ASP A 82 1.95 -2.01 -9.30
N GLU A 83 0.89 -1.56 -9.94
CA GLU A 83 -0.45 -2.02 -9.63
C GLU A 83 -0.65 -3.51 -9.89
N LEU A 84 -0.02 -4.08 -10.92
CA LEU A 84 -0.19 -5.49 -11.26
C LEU A 84 0.47 -6.37 -10.20
N GLU A 85 1.72 -6.06 -9.83
CA GLU A 85 2.46 -6.80 -8.80
C GLU A 85 1.74 -6.71 -7.44
N SER A 86 1.29 -5.51 -7.05
CA SER A 86 0.59 -5.32 -5.78
C SER A 86 -0.77 -6.02 -5.73
N ARG A 87 -1.58 -5.96 -6.79
CA ARG A 87 -2.86 -6.69 -6.86
C ARG A 87 -2.66 -8.20 -6.84
N ASN A 88 -1.62 -8.72 -7.49
CA ASN A 88 -1.28 -10.15 -7.41
C ASN A 88 -0.91 -10.55 -5.97
N THR A 89 -0.13 -9.72 -5.27
CA THR A 89 0.18 -9.92 -3.84
C THR A 89 -1.09 -9.94 -2.99
N CYS A 90 -2.01 -8.99 -3.21
CA CYS A 90 -3.30 -8.98 -2.52
C CYS A 90 -4.15 -10.22 -2.82
N SER A 91 -4.22 -10.65 -4.07
CA SER A 91 -4.97 -11.85 -4.47
C SER A 91 -4.46 -13.09 -3.75
N ASN A 92 -3.13 -13.26 -3.68
CA ASN A 92 -2.50 -14.36 -2.95
C ASN A 92 -2.87 -14.32 -1.45
N LEU A 93 -2.76 -13.15 -0.81
CA LEU A 93 -3.14 -12.99 0.60
C LEU A 93 -4.62 -13.34 0.83
N LEU A 94 -5.53 -12.77 0.05
CA LEU A 94 -6.96 -12.96 0.21
C LEU A 94 -7.40 -14.39 -0.06
N SER A 95 -6.73 -15.10 -0.99
CA SER A 95 -7.02 -16.51 -1.25
C SER A 95 -6.87 -17.40 -0.02
N LEU A 96 -5.92 -17.08 0.87
CA LEU A 96 -5.69 -17.80 2.13
C LEU A 96 -6.80 -17.55 3.16
N LEU A 97 -7.47 -16.40 3.08
CA LEU A 97 -8.54 -16.01 4.00
C LEU A 97 -9.91 -16.55 3.58
N ILE A 98 -10.09 -16.83 2.28
CA ILE A 98 -11.35 -17.30 1.72
C ILE A 98 -11.42 -18.84 1.69
N THR A 99 -10.30 -19.54 1.83
CA THR A 99 -10.23 -21.02 1.79
C THR A 99 -10.27 -21.70 3.16
N THR A 100 -10.48 -20.98 4.25
CA THR A 100 -10.74 -21.62 5.55
C THR A 100 -12.17 -22.19 5.57
N PRO A 101 -12.35 -23.50 5.81
CA PRO A 101 -13.65 -24.18 5.83
C PRO A 101 -14.57 -23.71 6.96
#